data_AF-Q6S8K8-F1
#
_entry.id   AF-Q6S8K8-F1
#
_cell.length_a   1.000
_cell.length_b   1.000
_cell.length_c   1.000
_cell.angle_alpha   90.00
_cell.angle_beta   90.00
_cell.angle_gamma   90.00
#
_symmetry.space_group_name_H-M   'P 1'
#
loop_
_entity.id
_entity.type
_entity.pdbx_description
1 polymer ?
#
loop_
_entity_poly.entity_id
_entity_poly.type
_entity_poly.pdbx_seq_one_letter_code
_entity_poly.pdbx_strand_id
1 'polypeptide(L)'
;ARSFADIGDIIRGKDLYRRDSRTDKLEENLRKIFANIYKELKNGKKWAEAKEYYQDDGTGNYYKLREAWWALNRKDVWKALTCSAPRDAQYFIKSSVRDQTFSNDYCGHGEHEVLTNLDYVPQFLRWFEEWAED
;
A
#
# COMPACT_ATOMS: atom_id res chain seq x y z
N ALA A 1 -0.76 -11.76 1.02
CA ALA A 1 0.25 -10.67 1.06
C ALA A 1 0.49 -10.01 -0.31
N ARG A 2 0.50 -10.76 -1.42
CA ARG A 2 0.66 -10.20 -2.78
C ARG A 2 -0.41 -9.14 -3.12
N SER A 3 -1.70 -9.44 -2.91
CA SER A 3 -2.79 -8.48 -3.11
C SER A 3 -2.68 -7.22 -2.25
N PHE A 4 -2.13 -7.31 -1.03
CA PHE A 4 -1.90 -6.14 -0.18
C PHE A 4 -0.87 -5.19 -0.80
N ALA A 5 0.21 -5.75 -1.33
CA ALA A 5 1.25 -4.98 -2.01
C ALA A 5 0.74 -4.34 -3.30
N ASP A 6 -0.09 -5.04 -4.07
CA ASP A 6 -0.70 -4.49 -5.29
C ASP A 6 -1.70 -3.38 -4.98
N ILE A 7 -2.54 -3.52 -3.94
CA ILE A 7 -3.39 -2.41 -3.46
C ILE A 7 -2.52 -1.21 -3.07
N GLY A 8 -1.39 -1.45 -2.39
CA GLY A 8 -0.44 -0.40 -2.05
C GLY A 8 0.10 0.32 -3.29
N ASP A 9 0.48 -0.41 -4.34
CA ASP A 9 0.96 0.18 -5.59
C ASP A 9 -0.13 0.93 -6.36
N ILE A 10 -1.38 0.44 -6.35
CA ILE A 10 -2.52 1.16 -6.93
C ILE A 10 -2.72 2.50 -6.21
N ILE A 11 -2.79 2.48 -4.87
CA ILE A 11 -2.97 3.69 -4.07
C ILE A 11 -1.82 4.69 -4.30
N ARG A 12 -0.58 4.20 -4.41
CA ARG A 12 0.62 5.01 -4.61
C ARG A 12 0.85 5.44 -6.06
N GLY A 13 0.03 4.99 -7.01
CA GLY A 13 0.19 5.28 -8.44
C GLY A 13 1.42 4.62 -9.07
N LYS A 14 1.88 3.50 -8.49
CA LYS A 14 3.04 2.70 -8.91
C LYS A 14 2.66 1.41 -9.65
N ASP A 15 1.38 1.07 -9.63
CA ASP A 15 0.88 -0.13 -10.30
C ASP A 15 1.13 -0.07 -11.82
N LEU A 16 1.64 -1.18 -12.35
CA LEU A 16 2.02 -1.36 -13.76
C LEU A 16 0.86 -1.86 -14.61
N TYR A 17 -0.26 -2.27 -14.02
CA TYR A 17 -1.39 -2.83 -14.75
C TYR A 17 -2.24 -1.72 -15.38
N ARG A 18 -1.99 -1.46 -16.66
CA ARG A 18 -2.77 -0.51 -17.49
C ARG A 18 -3.34 -1.22 -18.70
N ARG A 19 -4.60 -1.63 -18.60
CA ARG A 19 -5.18 -2.54 -19.61
C ARG A 19 -6.55 -2.11 -20.12
N ASP A 20 -7.30 -1.30 -19.36
CA ASP A 20 -8.64 -0.89 -19.76
C ASP A 20 -9.09 0.47 -19.19
N SER A 21 -10.24 0.95 -19.69
CA SER A 21 -10.85 2.21 -19.26
C SER A 21 -11.25 2.23 -17.77
N ARG A 22 -11.41 1.06 -17.14
CA ARG A 22 -11.73 0.96 -15.71
C ARG A 22 -10.48 1.27 -14.88
N THR A 23 -9.32 0.75 -15.28
CA THR A 23 -8.03 1.06 -14.65
C THR A 23 -7.70 2.54 -14.76
N ASP A 24 -7.94 3.16 -15.92
CA ASP A 24 -7.75 4.59 -16.11
C ASP A 24 -8.70 5.43 -15.24
N LYS A 25 -9.98 5.04 -15.18
CA LYS A 25 -10.99 5.71 -14.35
C LYS A 25 -10.69 5.59 -12.86
N LEU A 26 -10.15 4.45 -12.42
CA LEU A 26 -9.72 4.25 -11.03
C LEU A 26 -8.58 5.22 -10.68
N GLU A 27 -7.54 5.28 -11.49
CA GLU A 27 -6.41 6.18 -11.26
C GLU A 27 -6.84 7.66 -11.34
N GLU A 28 -7.73 8.02 -12.26
CA GLU A 28 -8.31 9.38 -12.33
C GLU A 28 -9.05 9.75 -11.03
N ASN A 29 -9.84 8.82 -10.48
CA ASN A 29 -10.53 9.04 -9.21
C ASN A 29 -9.55 9.18 -8.04
N LEU A 30 -8.49 8.37 -8.00
CA LEU A 30 -7.45 8.48 -6.98
C LEU A 30 -6.75 9.85 -7.06
N ARG A 31 -6.43 10.33 -8.27
CA ARG A 31 -5.86 11.68 -8.46
C ARG A 31 -6.79 12.77 -7.93
N LYS A 32 -8.10 12.68 -8.21
CA LYS A 32 -9.09 13.64 -7.68
C LYS A 32 -9.17 13.61 -6.15
N ILE A 33 -9.16 12.43 -5.54
CA ILE A 33 -9.16 12.28 -4.08
C ILE A 33 -7.91 12.91 -3.49
N PHE A 34 -6.72 12.59 -4.00
CA PHE A 34 -5.46 13.14 -3.48
C PHE A 34 -5.30 14.64 -3.76
N ALA A 35 -5.85 15.16 -4.87
CA ALA A 35 -5.93 16.60 -5.11
C ALA A 35 -6.76 17.32 -4.03
N ASN A 36 -7.90 16.73 -3.62
CA ASN A 36 -8.72 17.26 -2.54
C ASN A 36 -8.00 17.18 -1.19
N ILE A 37 -7.36 16.05 -0.87
CA ILE A 37 -6.56 15.91 0.36
C ILE A 37 -5.43 16.95 0.39
N TYR A 38 -4.75 17.16 -0.74
CA TYR A 38 -3.69 18.15 -0.85
C TYR A 38 -4.19 19.59 -0.66
N LYS A 39 -5.37 19.91 -1.20
CA LYS A 39 -6.02 21.20 -0.99
C LYS A 39 -6.38 21.44 0.48
N GLU A 40 -6.94 20.43 1.15
CA GLU A 40 -7.24 20.52 2.59
C GLU A 40 -5.95 20.64 3.43
N LEU A 41 -4.90 19.92 3.05
CA LEU A 41 -3.58 20.03 3.70
C LEU A 41 -3.02 21.46 3.58
N LYS A 42 -3.16 22.10 2.41
CA LYS A 42 -2.74 23.50 2.17
C LYS A 42 -3.46 24.51 3.07
N ASN A 43 -4.71 24.25 3.39
CA ASN A 43 -5.52 25.09 4.27
C ASN A 43 -5.29 24.78 5.76
N GLY A 44 -4.55 23.70 6.06
CA GLY A 44 -4.30 23.24 7.41
C GLY A 44 -3.22 24.03 8.15
N LYS A 45 -3.30 24.02 9.48
CA LYS A 45 -2.34 24.71 10.39
C LYS A 45 -0.88 24.25 10.20
N LYS A 46 -0.67 23.03 9.73
CA LYS A 46 0.66 22.41 9.52
C LYS A 46 1.19 22.54 8.09
N TRP A 47 0.57 23.38 7.25
CA TRP A 47 0.99 23.53 5.87
C TRP A 47 2.42 24.08 5.75
N ALA A 48 2.81 24.99 6.65
CA ALA A 48 4.14 25.59 6.62
C ALA A 48 5.26 24.54 6.72
N GLU A 49 5.08 23.54 7.57
CA GLU A 49 6.02 22.43 7.77
C GLU A 49 5.88 21.35 6.68
N ALA A 50 4.67 21.15 6.16
CA ALA A 50 4.36 20.11 5.19
C ALA A 50 4.69 20.51 3.73
N LYS A 51 4.71 21.82 3.43
CA LYS A 51 4.82 22.37 2.06
C LYS A 51 6.06 21.89 1.33
N GLU A 52 7.21 21.86 1.99
CA GLU A 52 8.49 21.48 1.37
C GLU A 52 8.52 19.98 1.03
N TYR A 53 7.96 19.15 1.91
CA TYR A 53 7.93 17.72 1.69
C TYR A 53 6.90 17.33 0.61
N TYR A 54 5.68 17.87 0.67
CA TYR A 54 4.59 17.58 -0.28
C TYR A 54 4.46 18.63 -1.38
N GLN A 55 5.58 19.14 -1.92
CA GLN A 55 5.50 20.01 -3.09
C GLN A 55 4.81 19.28 -4.25
N ASP A 56 3.93 19.99 -4.94
CA ASP A 56 3.32 19.51 -6.17
C ASP A 56 4.42 19.40 -7.23
N ASP A 57 4.60 18.19 -7.76
CA ASP A 57 5.56 17.91 -8.83
C ASP A 57 5.01 18.29 -10.22
N GLY A 58 3.79 18.86 -10.28
CA GLY A 58 3.10 19.26 -11.50
C GLY A 58 2.49 18.08 -12.26
N THR A 59 2.70 16.84 -11.80
CA THR A 59 2.13 15.64 -12.44
C THR A 59 0.67 15.41 -12.05
N GLY A 60 0.21 16.06 -10.97
CA GLY A 60 -1.10 15.80 -10.36
C GLY A 60 -1.21 14.40 -9.73
N ASN A 61 -0.09 13.68 -9.58
CA ASN A 61 -0.09 12.35 -8.97
C ASN A 61 0.15 12.41 -7.45
N TYR A 62 0.82 13.44 -6.96
CA TYR A 62 1.07 13.62 -5.51
C TYR A 62 1.82 12.44 -4.88
N TYR A 63 2.83 11.88 -5.57
CA TYR A 63 3.51 10.64 -5.15
C TYR A 63 3.93 10.64 -3.67
N LYS A 64 4.61 11.70 -3.20
CA LYS A 64 5.03 11.79 -1.80
C LYS A 64 3.88 11.76 -0.81
N LEU A 65 2.75 12.40 -1.16
CA LEU A 65 1.54 12.39 -0.33
C LEU A 65 0.88 11.01 -0.31
N ARG A 66 0.80 10.34 -1.46
CA ARG A 66 0.27 8.98 -1.56
C ARG A 66 1.13 7.97 -0.80
N GLU A 67 2.45 8.07 -0.89
CA GLU A 67 3.41 7.25 -0.13
C GLU A 67 3.23 7.43 1.38
N ALA A 68 3.17 8.68 1.85
CA ALA A 68 2.97 8.98 3.27
C ALA A 68 1.61 8.49 3.76
N TRP A 69 0.56 8.64 2.94
CA TRP A 69 -0.77 8.13 3.23
C TRP A 69 -0.76 6.61 3.36
N TRP A 70 -0.12 5.89 2.42
CA TRP A 70 0.00 4.44 2.52
C TRP A 70 0.77 4.02 3.77
N ALA A 71 1.94 4.60 4.03
CA ALA A 71 2.75 4.28 5.20
C ALA A 71 1.98 4.47 6.52
N LEU A 72 1.12 5.48 6.61
CA LEU A 72 0.30 5.74 7.79
C LEU A 72 -0.89 4.77 7.92
N ASN A 73 -1.55 4.41 6.82
CA ASN A 73 -2.82 3.67 6.83
C ASN A 73 -2.68 2.17 6.50
N ARG A 74 -1.49 1.69 6.10
CA ARG A 74 -1.26 0.29 5.69
C ARG A 74 -1.66 -0.73 6.76
N LYS A 75 -1.59 -0.37 8.04
CA LYS A 75 -2.05 -1.21 9.17
C LYS A 75 -3.56 -1.45 9.13
N ASP A 76 -4.34 -0.40 8.91
CA ASP A 76 -5.80 -0.49 8.84
C ASP A 76 -6.23 -1.25 7.57
N VAL A 77 -5.52 -1.03 6.46
CA VAL A 77 -5.74 -1.79 5.22
C VAL A 77 -5.45 -3.28 5.42
N TRP A 78 -4.35 -3.63 6.10
CA TRP A 78 -4.03 -5.03 6.42
C TRP A 78 -5.12 -5.66 7.28
N LYS A 79 -5.54 -4.97 8.35
CA LYS A 79 -6.62 -5.43 9.22
C LYS A 79 -7.92 -5.67 8.47
N ALA A 80 -8.28 -4.78 7.54
CA ALA A 80 -9.46 -4.96 6.70
C ALA A 80 -9.31 -6.15 5.74
N LEU A 81 -8.13 -6.33 5.14
CA LEU A 81 -7.84 -7.42 4.21
C LEU A 81 -7.91 -8.80 4.89
N THR A 82 -7.43 -8.90 6.14
CA THR A 82 -7.41 -10.17 6.89
C THR A 82 -8.69 -10.46 7.66
N CYS A 83 -9.71 -9.59 7.57
CA CYS A 83 -10.98 -9.71 8.30
C CYS A 83 -11.69 -11.06 8.09
N SER A 84 -11.53 -11.66 6.91
CA SER A 84 -12.13 -12.96 6.55
C SER A 84 -11.08 -14.05 6.29
N ALA A 85 -9.85 -13.87 6.75
CA ALA A 85 -8.86 -14.94 6.68
C ALA A 85 -9.38 -16.18 7.45
N PRO A 86 -9.07 -17.41 7.02
CA PRO A 86 -9.33 -18.59 7.84
C PRO A 86 -8.58 -18.49 9.17
N ARG A 87 -9.17 -19.03 10.24
CA ARG A 87 -8.55 -18.97 11.58
C ARG A 87 -7.15 -19.60 11.59
N ASP A 88 -6.98 -20.71 10.92
CA ASP A 88 -5.75 -21.49 10.81
C ASP A 88 -4.79 -20.96 9.72
N ALA A 89 -5.16 -19.91 8.99
CA ALA A 89 -4.26 -19.27 8.04
C ALA A 89 -3.19 -18.48 8.79
N GLN A 90 -1.93 -18.76 8.47
CA GLN A 90 -0.76 -18.12 9.05
C GLN A 90 0.09 -17.47 7.95
N TYR A 91 0.77 -16.38 8.29
CA TYR A 91 1.80 -15.77 7.45
C TYR A 91 3.17 -16.07 8.04
N PHE A 92 4.12 -16.44 7.18
CA PHE A 92 5.45 -16.88 7.58
C PHE A 92 6.50 -16.01 6.91
N ILE A 93 7.47 -15.54 7.71
CA ILE A 93 8.67 -14.90 7.20
C ILE A 93 9.86 -15.78 7.54
N LYS A 94 10.60 -16.19 6.51
CA LYS A 94 11.87 -16.88 6.69
C LYS A 94 12.97 -15.85 6.91
N SER A 95 13.56 -15.83 8.09
CA SER A 95 14.74 -15.02 8.39
C SER A 95 15.98 -15.58 7.68
N SER A 96 16.94 -14.70 7.38
CA SER A 96 18.25 -15.08 6.84
C SER A 96 19.03 -16.04 7.74
N VAL A 97 18.71 -16.06 9.04
CA VAL A 97 19.41 -16.84 10.08
C VAL A 97 18.79 -18.24 10.29
N ARG A 98 17.80 -18.64 9.47
CA ARG A 98 17.02 -19.91 9.50
C ARG A 98 15.81 -19.93 10.43
N ASP A 99 15.61 -18.90 11.24
CA ASP A 99 14.40 -18.81 12.07
C ASP A 99 13.17 -18.47 11.22
N GLN A 100 12.06 -19.16 11.47
CA GLN A 100 10.77 -18.86 10.87
C GLN A 100 9.92 -18.12 11.91
N THR A 101 9.44 -16.94 11.55
CA THR A 101 8.48 -16.20 12.38
C THR A 101 7.09 -16.38 11.82
N PHE A 102 6.14 -16.68 12.70
CA PHE A 102 4.76 -17.02 12.38
C PHE A 102 3.85 -15.90 12.89
N SER A 103 2.78 -15.61 12.14
CA SER A 103 1.67 -14.81 12.66
C SER A 103 0.78 -15.60 13.61
N ASN A 104 -0.05 -14.92 14.42
CA ASN A 104 -1.18 -15.60 15.04
C ASN A 104 -2.26 -15.95 13.99
N ASP A 105 -3.36 -16.55 14.47
CA ASP A 105 -4.57 -16.87 13.73
C ASP A 105 -4.99 -15.73 12.76
N TYR A 106 -5.68 -16.07 11.67
CA TYR A 106 -6.22 -15.12 10.69
C TYR A 106 -5.15 -14.26 10.00
N CYS A 107 -3.97 -14.80 9.72
CA CYS A 107 -2.84 -14.04 9.17
C CYS A 107 -2.52 -12.79 10.00
N GLY A 108 -2.58 -12.90 11.34
CA GLY A 108 -2.39 -11.80 12.30
C GLY A 108 -3.48 -10.74 12.28
N HIS A 109 -4.72 -11.11 11.97
CA HIS A 109 -5.85 -10.18 12.08
C HIS A 109 -5.99 -9.66 13.51
N GLY A 110 -6.12 -8.33 13.66
CA GLY A 110 -6.25 -7.69 14.97
C GLY A 110 -4.93 -7.47 15.70
N GLU A 111 -3.82 -7.99 15.19
CA GLU A 111 -2.49 -7.57 15.63
C GLU A 111 -2.22 -6.14 15.16
N HIS A 112 -1.51 -5.35 15.97
CA HIS A 112 -1.21 -3.95 15.65
C HIS A 112 -0.09 -3.77 14.61
N GLU A 113 0.33 -4.86 13.95
CA GLU A 113 1.47 -4.90 13.04
C GLU A 113 1.12 -5.57 11.71
N VAL A 114 1.64 -5.02 10.61
CA VAL A 114 1.56 -5.65 9.29
C VAL A 114 2.68 -6.67 9.20
N LEU A 115 2.34 -7.90 8.90
CA LEU A 115 3.28 -9.02 8.96
C LEU A 115 4.14 -9.17 7.70
N THR A 116 3.98 -8.29 6.72
CA THR A 116 4.71 -8.33 5.45
C THR A 116 5.30 -6.97 5.11
N ASN A 117 6.38 -6.98 4.34
CA ASN A 117 6.96 -5.78 3.71
C ASN A 117 6.93 -5.89 2.18
N LEU A 118 6.12 -6.81 1.61
CA LEU A 118 6.00 -6.95 0.16
C LEU A 118 5.53 -5.65 -0.52
N ASP A 119 4.75 -4.82 0.16
CA ASP A 119 4.38 -3.48 -0.32
C ASP A 119 5.56 -2.51 -0.44
N TYR A 120 6.75 -2.87 0.03
CA TYR A 120 8.00 -2.13 -0.22
C TYR A 120 8.94 -2.82 -1.22
N VAL A 121 8.54 -3.97 -1.79
CA VAL A 121 9.27 -4.66 -2.84
C VAL A 121 8.75 -4.19 -4.21
N PRO A 122 9.58 -3.91 -5.22
CA PRO A 122 9.12 -3.53 -6.56
C PRO A 122 8.14 -4.55 -7.18
N GLN A 123 7.03 -4.06 -7.77
CA GLN A 123 5.96 -4.91 -8.31
C GLN A 123 6.44 -5.98 -9.28
N PHE A 124 7.36 -5.61 -10.19
CA PHE A 124 7.93 -6.56 -11.15
C PHE A 124 8.53 -7.80 -10.47
N LEU A 125 9.28 -7.62 -9.38
CA LEU A 125 9.89 -8.75 -8.66
C LEU A 125 8.84 -9.62 -7.97
N ARG A 126 7.75 -9.01 -7.47
CA ARG A 126 6.66 -9.75 -6.83
C ARG A 126 5.88 -10.59 -7.84
N TRP A 127 5.55 -10.02 -8.99
CA TRP A 127 4.86 -10.75 -10.05
C TRP A 127 5.74 -11.83 -10.67
N PHE A 128 7.05 -11.60 -10.78
CA PHE A 128 7.98 -12.61 -11.27
C PHE A 128 8.10 -13.80 -10.31
N GLU A 129 8.13 -13.54 -8.99
CA GLU A 129 8.10 -14.59 -7.97
C GLU A 129 6.75 -15.33 -7.96
N GLU A 130 5.63 -14.61 -8.07
CA GLU A 130 4.29 -15.21 -8.16
C GLU A 130 4.15 -16.13 -9.36
N TRP A 131 4.59 -15.70 -10.54
CA TRP A 131 4.55 -16.49 -11.76
C TRP A 131 5.41 -17.76 -11.67
N ALA A 132 6.50 -17.74 -10.90
CA ALA A 132 7.37 -18.90 -10.75
C ALA A 132 6.81 -19.96 -9.78
N GLU A 133 5.90 -19.58 -8.89
CA GLU A 133 5.28 -20.44 -7.87
C GLU A 133 3.92 -21.02 -8.31
N ASP A 134 3.30 -20.46 -9.37
CA ASP A 134 2.07 -20.92 -10.02
C ASP A 134 2.32 -22.04 -11.06
#